data_AF-A0AAQ1PN94-F1
#
_entry.id   AF-A0AAQ1PN94-F1
#
_cell.length_a   1.000
_cell.length_b   1.000
_cell.length_c   1.000
_cell.angle_alpha   90.00
_cell.angle_beta   90.00
_cell.angle_gamma   90.00
#
_symmetry.space_group_name_H-M   'P 1'
#
loop_
_entity.id
_entity.type
_entity.pdbx_description
1 polymer ?
#
loop_
_entity_poly.entity_id
_entity_poly.type
_entity_poly.pdbx_seq_one_letter_code
_entity_poly.pdbx_strand_id
1 'polypeptide(L)'
;MEWNEIKTDDQKIYPPNSITLFLMDTESGLPGTCWVDKAYANYPYKKECMFNCYISVDLQNDEFNLQNSDLDYADIEDYFIEQLREVCICHMVARITTDNGIAIELYADDVERVIQKLNEIESDGSRLVNFNCEICDDENWDNVSNLLSEEE
;
A
#
# COMPACT_ATOMS: atom_id res chain seq x y z
N MET A 1 -12.14 23.24 5.46
CA MET A 1 -10.68 23.38 5.57
C MET A 1 -10.15 22.95 4.24
N GLU A 2 -9.33 23.77 3.60
CA GLU A 2 -8.79 23.46 2.27
C GLU A 2 -7.80 22.29 2.41
N TRP A 3 -7.79 21.34 1.46
CA TRP A 3 -6.90 20.17 1.50
C TRP A 3 -5.43 20.57 1.70
N ASN A 4 -5.00 21.67 1.06
CA ASN A 4 -3.65 22.22 1.21
C ASN A 4 -3.29 22.64 2.65
N GLU A 5 -4.25 23.03 3.48
CA GLU A 5 -4.01 23.34 4.89
C GLU A 5 -3.88 22.05 5.70
N ILE A 6 -4.72 21.04 5.41
CA ILE A 6 -4.70 19.73 6.06
C ILE A 6 -3.37 19.03 5.80
N LYS A 7 -2.84 19.10 4.57
CA LYS A 7 -1.54 18.56 4.16
C LYS A 7 -0.35 19.01 5.00
N THR A 8 -0.47 20.10 5.75
CA THR A 8 0.61 20.63 6.60
C THR A 8 0.56 20.09 8.03
N ASP A 9 -0.46 19.30 8.37
CA ASP A 9 -0.69 18.76 9.71
C ASP A 9 -0.65 17.23 9.67
N ASP A 10 0.54 16.67 9.88
CA ASP A 10 0.79 15.23 9.85
C ASP A 10 -0.15 14.45 10.80
N GLN A 11 -0.54 15.03 11.93
CA GLN A 11 -1.43 14.35 12.88
C GLN A 11 -2.87 14.22 12.35
N LYS A 12 -3.28 15.09 11.43
CA LYS A 12 -4.59 14.99 10.77
C LYS A 12 -4.57 14.04 9.58
N ILE A 13 -3.46 14.01 8.86
CA ILE A 13 -3.30 13.19 7.66
C ILE A 13 -3.05 11.73 8.06
N TYR A 14 -2.16 11.50 9.01
CA TYR A 14 -1.72 10.18 9.43
C TYR A 14 -2.30 9.89 10.82
N PRO A 15 -3.50 9.30 10.90
CA PRO A 15 -4.05 8.90 12.19
C PRO A 15 -3.12 7.87 12.85
N PRO A 16 -3.09 7.79 14.19
CA PRO A 16 -2.36 6.73 14.88
C PRO A 16 -2.84 5.36 14.41
N ASN A 17 -1.91 4.52 13.94
CA ASN A 17 -2.23 3.21 13.37
C ASN A 17 -3.02 2.33 14.36
N SER A 18 -3.95 1.56 13.82
CA SER A 18 -4.74 0.55 14.52
C SER A 18 -4.75 -0.74 13.71
N ILE A 19 -3.66 -1.51 13.81
CA ILE A 19 -3.45 -2.70 12.97
C ILE A 19 -4.25 -3.90 13.48
N THR A 20 -5.02 -4.50 12.58
CA THR A 20 -5.67 -5.81 12.78
C THR A 20 -5.04 -6.83 11.84
N LEU A 21 -4.72 -8.02 12.36
CA LEU A 21 -4.19 -9.15 11.61
C LEU A 21 -5.28 -10.21 11.41
N PHE A 22 -5.50 -10.62 10.17
CA PHE A 22 -6.36 -11.74 9.79
C PHE A 22 -5.53 -12.92 9.30
N LEU A 23 -5.99 -14.12 9.65
CA LEU A 23 -5.57 -15.34 8.98
C LEU A 23 -6.49 -15.54 7.76
N MET A 24 -5.89 -15.87 6.63
CA MET A 24 -6.61 -16.15 5.39
C MET A 24 -5.94 -17.29 4.65
N ASP A 25 -6.64 -17.85 3.68
CA ASP A 25 -6.02 -18.71 2.68
C ASP A 25 -5.74 -17.88 1.41
N THR A 26 -4.59 -18.09 0.80
CA THR A 26 -4.23 -17.51 -0.50
C THR A 26 -5.06 -18.12 -1.64
N GLU A 27 -4.88 -17.65 -2.87
CA GLU A 27 -5.62 -18.17 -4.04
C GLU A 27 -5.44 -19.68 -4.24
N SER A 28 -4.25 -20.21 -3.97
CA SER A 28 -3.95 -21.65 -4.03
C SER A 28 -4.34 -22.43 -2.77
N GLY A 29 -4.96 -21.77 -1.77
CA GLY A 29 -5.38 -22.39 -0.51
C GLY A 29 -4.27 -22.57 0.51
N LEU A 30 -3.16 -21.82 0.39
CA LEU A 30 -2.08 -21.85 1.37
C LEU A 30 -2.38 -20.88 2.51
N PRO A 31 -2.00 -21.20 3.76
CA PRO A 31 -2.21 -20.29 4.87
C PRO A 31 -1.38 -19.02 4.68
N GLY A 32 -2.03 -17.87 4.82
CA GLY A 32 -1.44 -16.54 4.69
C GLY A 32 -1.93 -15.59 5.77
N THR A 33 -1.38 -14.38 5.76
CA THR A 33 -1.82 -13.29 6.63
C THR A 33 -2.18 -12.06 5.84
N CYS A 34 -3.22 -11.36 6.29
CA CYS A 34 -3.52 -10.01 5.89
C CYS A 34 -3.43 -9.12 7.13
N TRP A 35 -2.69 -8.01 7.07
CA TRP A 35 -2.89 -6.96 8.07
C TRP A 35 -3.56 -5.76 7.42
N VAL A 36 -4.45 -5.11 8.16
CA VAL A 36 -5.14 -3.89 7.76
C VAL A 36 -4.99 -2.83 8.86
N ASP A 37 -4.81 -1.57 8.48
CA ASP A 37 -4.87 -0.45 9.41
C ASP A 37 -6.31 0.07 9.52
N LYS A 38 -7.00 -0.32 10.60
CA LYS A 38 -8.38 0.07 10.92
C LYS A 38 -8.51 1.56 11.25
N ALA A 39 -7.42 2.28 11.49
CA ALA A 39 -7.48 3.73 11.70
C ALA A 39 -8.09 4.46 10.48
N TYR A 40 -7.98 3.85 9.30
CA TYR A 40 -8.51 4.41 8.06
C TYR A 40 -9.98 4.07 7.77
N ALA A 41 -10.65 3.25 8.59
CA ALA A 41 -12.05 2.88 8.39
C ALA A 41 -12.95 4.14 8.27
N ASN A 42 -12.71 5.12 9.14
CA ASN A 42 -13.44 6.39 9.20
C ASN A 42 -12.56 7.59 8.79
N TYR A 43 -11.56 7.39 7.93
CA TYR A 43 -10.67 8.47 7.50
C TYR A 43 -11.48 9.61 6.84
N PRO A 44 -11.42 10.85 7.35
CA PRO A 44 -12.33 11.92 6.89
C PRO A 44 -11.94 12.49 5.52
N TYR A 45 -10.76 12.17 5.00
CA TYR A 45 -10.21 12.76 3.77
C TYR A 45 -10.05 11.74 2.63
N LYS A 46 -10.81 10.63 2.64
CA LYS A 46 -10.75 9.60 1.57
C LYS A 46 -10.85 10.16 0.16
N LYS A 47 -11.75 11.13 -0.05
CA LYS A 47 -11.94 11.80 -1.35
C LYS A 47 -10.72 12.57 -1.83
N GLU A 48 -9.91 13.08 -0.91
CA GLU A 48 -8.69 13.79 -1.27
C GLU A 48 -7.56 12.81 -1.61
N CYS A 49 -7.64 11.57 -1.12
CA CYS A 49 -6.73 10.46 -1.41
C CYS A 49 -7.47 9.36 -2.20
N MET A 50 -8.02 9.71 -3.36
CA MET A 50 -8.93 8.86 -4.12
C MET A 50 -8.23 7.79 -4.98
N PHE A 51 -6.90 7.78 -5.06
CA PHE A 51 -6.21 6.88 -5.98
C PHE A 51 -5.74 5.64 -5.23
N ASN A 52 -6.43 4.52 -5.43
CA ASN A 52 -5.98 3.24 -4.94
C ASN A 52 -4.80 2.76 -5.79
N CYS A 53 -3.70 2.42 -5.12
CA CYS A 53 -2.49 1.89 -5.73
C CYS A 53 -2.27 0.48 -5.17
N TYR A 54 -2.60 -0.52 -5.98
CA TYR A 54 -2.35 -1.93 -5.69
C TYR A 54 -0.95 -2.29 -6.17
N ILE A 55 -0.03 -2.56 -5.24
CA ILE A 55 1.34 -2.97 -5.56
C ILE A 55 1.49 -4.45 -5.26
N SER A 56 1.95 -5.23 -6.24
CA SER A 56 2.24 -6.66 -6.07
C SER A 56 3.72 -6.94 -6.25
N VAL A 57 4.28 -7.76 -5.36
CA VAL A 57 5.69 -8.17 -5.36
C VAL A 57 5.75 -9.70 -5.33
N ASP A 58 6.31 -10.27 -6.40
CA ASP A 58 6.58 -11.71 -6.49
C ASP A 58 7.97 -11.99 -5.92
N LEU A 59 8.03 -12.76 -4.84
CA LEU A 59 9.26 -13.11 -4.12
C LEU A 59 9.69 -14.57 -4.39
N GLN A 60 8.96 -15.32 -5.22
CA GLN A 60 9.21 -16.74 -5.47
C GLN A 60 9.56 -17.05 -6.93
N ASN A 61 9.11 -16.23 -7.89
CA ASN A 61 9.29 -16.49 -9.33
C ASN A 61 10.03 -15.36 -10.06
N ASP A 62 10.11 -14.16 -9.50
CA ASP A 62 10.84 -13.05 -10.14
C ASP A 62 12.36 -13.19 -9.90
N GLU A 63 13.13 -13.30 -10.99
CA GLU A 63 14.59 -13.53 -10.94
C GLU A 63 15.38 -12.40 -10.26
N PHE A 64 14.87 -11.16 -10.26
CA PHE A 64 15.52 -10.04 -9.59
C PHE A 64 15.30 -10.15 -8.09
N ASN A 65 14.05 -10.35 -7.65
CA ASN A 65 13.69 -10.45 -6.25
C ASN A 65 14.34 -11.66 -5.57
N LEU A 66 14.45 -12.79 -6.28
CA LEU A 66 15.11 -14.00 -5.78
C LEU A 66 16.62 -13.81 -5.45
N GLN A 67 17.26 -12.76 -5.96
CA GLN A 67 18.65 -12.45 -5.62
C GLN A 67 18.80 -11.85 -4.21
N ASN A 68 17.71 -11.32 -3.66
CA ASN A 68 17.68 -10.69 -2.34
C ASN A 68 16.96 -11.62 -1.35
N SER A 69 17.69 -12.63 -0.83
CA SER A 69 17.13 -13.68 0.04
C SER A 69 16.66 -13.20 1.42
N ASP A 70 17.06 -12.00 1.82
CA ASP A 70 16.82 -11.44 3.15
C ASP A 70 15.72 -10.37 3.14
N LEU A 71 15.01 -10.20 2.03
CA LEU A 71 13.86 -9.29 1.95
C LEU A 71 12.75 -9.78 2.88
N ASP A 72 12.46 -8.99 3.91
CA ASP A 72 11.25 -9.17 4.69
C ASP A 72 10.12 -8.24 4.20
N TYR A 73 8.89 -8.55 4.61
CA TYR A 73 7.72 -7.80 4.15
C TYR A 73 7.70 -6.38 4.71
N ALA A 74 8.25 -6.14 5.89
CA ALA A 74 8.30 -4.82 6.50
C ALA A 74 9.25 -3.91 5.73
N ASP A 75 10.40 -4.41 5.29
CA ASP A 75 11.35 -3.66 4.45
C ASP A 75 10.69 -3.21 3.13
N ILE A 76 9.89 -4.08 2.51
CA ILE A 76 9.16 -3.75 1.28
C ILE A 76 8.06 -2.72 1.54
N GLU A 77 7.30 -2.89 2.63
CA GLU A 77 6.27 -1.95 3.07
C GLU A 77 6.87 -0.55 3.30
N ASP A 78 7.92 -0.46 4.12
CA ASP A 78 8.63 0.78 4.45
C ASP A 78 9.22 1.43 3.19
N TYR A 79 9.81 0.64 2.29
CA TYR A 79 10.38 1.14 1.04
C TYR A 79 9.36 1.91 0.19
N PHE A 80 8.17 1.34 -0.06
CA PHE A 80 7.15 2.02 -0.84
C PHE A 80 6.56 3.22 -0.11
N ILE A 81 6.37 3.13 1.22
CA ILE A 81 5.90 4.26 2.03
C ILE A 81 6.88 5.43 1.94
N GLU A 82 8.17 5.19 2.15
CA GLU A 82 9.21 6.22 2.12
C GLU A 82 9.27 6.87 0.74
N GLN A 83 9.36 6.07 -0.33
CA GLN A 83 9.48 6.59 -1.69
C GLN A 83 8.26 7.40 -2.14
N LEU A 84 7.04 6.94 -1.85
CA LEU A 84 5.83 7.64 -2.29
C LEU A 84 5.55 8.88 -1.44
N ARG A 85 5.83 8.86 -0.13
CA ARG A 85 5.64 10.02 0.75
C ARG A 85 6.60 11.18 0.47
N GLU A 86 7.68 10.96 -0.28
CA GLU A 86 8.53 12.06 -0.77
C GLU A 86 7.79 12.99 -1.75
N VAL A 87 6.79 12.47 -2.47
CA VAL A 87 6.16 13.18 -3.59
C VAL A 87 4.69 13.47 -3.38
N CYS A 88 3.97 12.67 -2.58
CA CYS A 88 2.53 12.79 -2.37
C CYS A 88 2.13 12.41 -0.93
N ILE A 89 0.87 12.64 -0.56
CA ILE A 89 0.28 11.98 0.61
C ILE A 89 0.00 10.52 0.21
N CYS A 90 0.47 9.58 1.02
CA CYS A 90 0.30 8.15 0.78
C CYS A 90 -0.03 7.40 2.09
N HIS A 91 -1.10 6.63 2.05
CA HIS A 91 -1.61 5.81 3.16
C HIS A 91 -1.48 4.33 2.81
N MET A 92 -0.65 3.59 3.54
CA MET A 92 -0.69 2.13 3.49
C MET A 92 -1.86 1.64 4.33
N VAL A 93 -2.78 0.94 3.70
CA VAL A 93 -4.02 0.49 4.33
C VAL A 93 -3.98 -0.99 4.63
N ALA A 94 -3.41 -1.81 3.74
CA ALA A 94 -3.31 -3.24 3.97
C ALA A 94 -2.07 -3.85 3.32
N ARG A 95 -1.59 -4.95 3.92
CA ARG A 95 -0.66 -5.89 3.30
C ARG A 95 -1.26 -7.29 3.31
N ILE A 96 -1.35 -7.88 2.13
CA ILE A 96 -1.98 -9.17 1.87
C ILE A 96 -0.89 -10.15 1.42
N THR A 97 -0.79 -11.30 2.09
CA THR A 97 0.07 -12.40 1.64
C THR A 97 -0.54 -13.02 0.38
N THR A 98 0.25 -13.19 -0.67
CA THR A 98 -0.16 -13.89 -1.90
C THR A 98 0.54 -15.25 -1.97
N ASP A 99 0.21 -16.07 -2.98
CA ASP A 99 0.87 -17.37 -3.19
C ASP A 99 2.38 -17.23 -3.34
N ASN A 100 2.82 -16.16 -4.01
CA ASN A 100 4.21 -15.98 -4.44
C ASN A 100 4.92 -14.82 -3.73
N GLY A 101 4.26 -14.09 -2.82
CA GLY A 101 4.86 -12.94 -2.16
C GLY A 101 3.82 -12.11 -1.41
N ILE A 102 3.73 -10.82 -1.76
CA ILE A 102 2.81 -9.88 -1.11
C ILE A 102 2.11 -8.97 -2.11
N ALA A 103 0.95 -8.47 -1.68
CA ALA A 103 0.27 -7.33 -2.27
C ALA A 103 0.06 -6.26 -1.20
N ILE A 104 0.11 -5.00 -1.61
CA ILE A 104 -0.01 -3.83 -0.74
C ILE A 104 -1.09 -2.93 -1.32
N GLU A 105 -2.03 -2.53 -0.46
CA GLU A 105 -3.07 -1.57 -0.78
C GLU A 105 -2.69 -0.19 -0.23
N LEU A 106 -2.44 0.75 -1.13
CA LEU A 106 -2.09 2.14 -0.82
C LEU A 106 -3.16 3.10 -1.36
N TYR A 107 -3.31 4.25 -0.71
CA TYR A 107 -4.13 5.36 -1.22
C TYR A 107 -3.33 6.64 -1.26
N ALA A 108 -3.39 7.33 -2.40
CA ALA A 108 -2.64 8.55 -2.64
C ALA A 108 -3.52 9.69 -3.13
N ASP A 109 -3.02 10.92 -2.97
CA ASP A 109 -3.72 12.16 -3.36
C ASP A 109 -3.30 12.71 -4.73
N ASP A 110 -2.21 12.22 -5.31
CA ASP A 110 -1.66 12.71 -6.58
C ASP A 110 -1.16 11.55 -7.44
N VAL A 111 -2.02 11.05 -8.33
CA VAL A 111 -1.73 9.92 -9.22
C VAL A 111 -0.58 10.20 -10.19
N GLU A 112 -0.44 11.43 -10.69
CA GLU A 112 0.63 11.76 -11.65
C GLU A 112 1.99 11.62 -10.99
N ARG A 113 2.12 12.11 -9.74
CA ARG A 113 3.34 11.97 -8.96
C ARG A 113 3.64 10.53 -8.55
N VAL A 114 2.61 9.76 -8.19
CA VAL A 114 2.77 8.33 -7.90
C VAL A 114 3.31 7.60 -9.13
N ILE A 115 2.68 7.76 -10.29
CA ILE A 115 3.13 7.13 -11.54
C ILE A 115 4.57 7.53 -11.86
N GLN A 116 4.90 8.81 -11.76
CA GLN A 116 6.25 9.28 -12.00
C GLN A 116 7.26 8.60 -11.05
N LYS A 117 6.97 8.58 -9.75
CA LYS A 117 7.87 7.98 -8.75
C LYS A 117 8.01 6.47 -8.94
N LEU A 118 6.93 5.75 -9.22
CA LEU A 118 7.00 4.30 -9.47
C LEU A 118 7.82 3.98 -10.74
N ASN A 119 7.69 4.76 -11.82
CA ASN A 119 8.53 4.62 -13.01
C ASN A 119 10.00 4.92 -12.73
N GLU A 120 10.29 5.90 -11.85
CA GLU A 120 11.66 6.20 -11.40
C GLU A 120 12.25 5.01 -10.63
N ILE A 121 11.48 4.40 -9.72
CA ILE A 121 11.89 3.20 -8.99
C ILE A 121 12.15 2.04 -9.95
N GLU A 122 11.24 1.78 -10.89
CA GLU A 122 11.38 0.69 -11.88
C GLU A 122 12.62 0.87 -12.77
N SER A 123 12.97 2.12 -13.07
CA SER A 123 14.16 2.47 -13.86
C SER A 123 15.45 2.42 -13.04
N ASP A 124 15.38 2.38 -11.71
CA ASP A 124 16.54 2.31 -10.84
C ASP A 124 17.09 0.87 -10.77
N GLY A 125 18.34 0.71 -11.20
CA GLY A 125 19.07 -0.56 -11.11
C GLY A 125 19.47 -0.94 -9.67
N SER A 126 19.36 -0.01 -8.71
CA SER A 126 19.56 -0.26 -7.28
C SER A 126 18.26 -0.35 -6.47
N ARG A 127 17.10 -0.45 -7.13
CA ARG A 127 15.81 -0.64 -6.44
C ARG A 127 15.81 -1.86 -5.54
N LEU A 128 15.01 -1.81 -4.48
CA LEU A 128 14.90 -2.89 -3.51
C LEU A 128 14.26 -4.16 -4.12
N VAL A 129 13.18 -3.96 -4.89
CA VAL A 129 12.37 -5.03 -5.49
C VAL A 129 11.86 -4.66 -6.88
N ASN A 130 11.64 -5.68 -7.71
CA ASN A 130 10.69 -5.65 -8.81
C ASN A 130 9.26 -5.75 -8.29
N PHE A 131 8.35 -5.04 -8.94
CA PHE A 131 6.94 -5.01 -8.56
C PHE A 131 6.07 -4.75 -9.80
N ASN A 132 4.79 -5.06 -9.69
CA ASN A 132 3.75 -4.55 -10.58
C ASN A 132 2.86 -3.58 -9.80
N CYS A 133 2.30 -2.59 -10.48
CA CYS A 133 1.35 -1.66 -9.88
C CYS A 133 0.13 -1.46 -10.76
N GLU A 134 -1.05 -1.55 -10.15
CA GLU A 134 -2.32 -1.14 -10.73
C GLU A 134 -2.86 0.06 -9.96
N ILE A 135 -3.27 1.11 -10.67
CA ILE A 135 -3.81 2.33 -10.07
C ILE A 135 -5.22 2.56 -10.61
N CYS A 136 -6.18 2.80 -9.73
CA CYS A 136 -7.54 3.14 -10.10
C CYS A 136 -8.14 4.23 -9.21
N ASP A 137 -9.16 4.90 -9.74
CA ASP A 137 -9.95 5.88 -9.01
C ASP A 137 -10.92 5.15 -8.07
N ASP A 138 -10.82 5.44 -6.78
CA ASP A 138 -11.61 4.88 -5.69
C ASP A 138 -11.84 5.92 -4.59
N GLU A 139 -12.71 6.90 -4.88
CA GLU A 139 -12.99 8.04 -3.97
C GLU A 139 -13.49 7.65 -2.58
N ASN A 140 -14.11 6.46 -2.45
CA ASN A 140 -14.72 6.00 -1.19
C ASN A 140 -13.91 4.90 -0.49
N TRP A 141 -12.82 4.47 -1.12
CA TRP A 141 -11.98 3.35 -0.67
C TRP A 141 -12.77 2.04 -0.62
N ASP A 142 -13.58 1.81 -1.66
CA ASP A 142 -14.42 0.65 -1.83
C ASP A 142 -13.58 -0.64 -2.00
N ASN A 143 -12.40 -0.57 -2.61
CA ASN A 143 -11.50 -1.73 -2.81
C ASN A 143 -11.04 -2.36 -1.48
N VAL A 144 -10.87 -1.54 -0.44
CA VAL A 144 -10.46 -2.00 0.90
C VAL A 144 -11.62 -2.00 1.91
N SER A 145 -12.83 -1.66 1.49
CA SER A 145 -13.98 -1.50 2.39
C SER A 145 -14.28 -2.76 3.22
N ASN A 146 -14.26 -3.93 2.58
CA ASN A 146 -14.46 -5.22 3.25
C ASN A 146 -13.35 -5.53 4.26
N LEU A 147 -12.12 -5.09 3.98
CA LEU A 147 -10.99 -5.24 4.91
C LEU A 147 -11.11 -4.28 6.09
N LEU A 148 -11.74 -3.12 5.91
CA LEU A 148 -11.92 -2.09 6.93
C LEU A 148 -13.14 -2.33 7.83
N SER A 149 -14.20 -2.99 7.34
CA SER A 149 -15.34 -3.40 8.17
C SER A 149 -14.93 -4.40 9.25
N GLU A 150 -15.53 -4.28 10.43
CA GLU A 150 -15.51 -5.38 11.41
C GLU A 150 -16.46 -6.46 10.88
N GLU A 151 -16.01 -7.72 10.79
CA GLU A 151 -16.96 -8.83 10.62
C GLU A 151 -17.85 -8.87 11.87
N GLU A 152 -19.16 -8.73 11.70
CA GLU A 152 -20.17 -8.95 12.76
C GLU A 152 -20.31 -10.44 13.12
#